data_AF-A0A852PZF3-F1
#
_entry.id   AF-A0A852PZF3-F1
#
_cell.length_a   1.000
_cell.length_b   1.000
_cell.length_c   1.000
_cell.angle_alpha   90.00
_cell.angle_beta   90.00
_cell.angle_gamma   90.00
#
_symmetry.space_group_name_H-M   'P 1'
#
loop_
_entity.id
_entity.type
_entity.pdbx_description
1 polymer ?
#
loop_
_entity_poly.entity_id
_entity_poly.type
_entity_poly.pdbx_seq_one_letter_code
_entity_poly.pdbx_strand_id
1 'polypeptide(L)'
;MYAIAFDLVVKDTQDYHPKGVQQAYTDIGATLAKFGFVRTQGSLYTNTNEDMANLFQAMNALKQLEWISQSVRDIRAFRIEQWSDFTDFIRN
;
A
#
# COMPACT_ATOMS: atom_id res chain seq x y z
N MET A 1 -5.11 -7.02 -12.88
CA MET A 1 -5.33 -6.59 -11.48
C MET A 1 -4.64 -5.26 -11.24
N TYR A 2 -4.97 -4.52 -10.17
CA TYR A 2 -4.15 -3.39 -9.73
C TYR A 2 -3.26 -3.75 -8.55
N ALA A 3 -2.13 -3.07 -8.46
CA ALA A 3 -1.26 -3.10 -7.30
C ALA A 3 -0.89 -1.69 -6.84
N ILE A 4 -0.75 -1.50 -5.53
CA ILE A 4 -0.24 -0.31 -4.88
C ILE A 4 1.02 -0.71 -4.12
N ALA A 5 2.12 -0.01 -4.39
CA ALA A 5 3.36 -0.13 -3.63
C ALA A 5 3.73 1.24 -3.07
N PHE A 6 4.28 1.26 -1.87
CA PHE A 6 4.72 2.49 -1.23
C PHE A 6 5.93 2.27 -0.32
N ASP A 7 6.66 3.34 -0.09
CA ASP A 7 7.72 3.42 0.90
C ASP A 7 7.48 4.61 1.82
N LEU A 8 7.79 4.42 3.09
CA LEU A 8 7.77 5.48 4.10
C LEU A 8 9.19 5.88 4.51
N VAL A 9 9.40 7.17 4.78
CA VAL A 9 10.60 7.64 5.46
C VAL A 9 10.45 7.29 6.94
N VAL A 10 11.23 6.32 7.44
CA VAL A 10 11.13 5.78 8.81
C VAL A 10 11.21 6.88 9.87
N LYS A 11 12.14 7.82 9.71
CA LYS A 11 12.33 8.93 10.64
C LYS A 11 11.10 9.83 10.69
N ASP A 12 10.68 10.35 9.55
CA ASP A 12 9.52 11.25 9.47
C ASP A 12 8.24 10.55 9.94
N THR A 13 8.07 9.26 9.58
CA THR A 13 6.94 8.46 10.08
C THR A 13 6.96 8.33 11.60
N GLN A 14 8.14 8.18 12.21
CA GLN A 14 8.26 8.12 13.67
C GLN A 14 7.90 9.46 14.33
N ASP A 15 8.17 10.58 13.65
CA ASP A 15 7.93 11.94 14.13
C ASP A 15 6.46 12.38 13.95
N TYR A 16 5.83 12.03 12.81
CA TYR A 16 4.49 12.49 12.44
C TYR A 16 3.37 11.50 12.73
N HIS A 17 3.66 10.19 12.81
CA HIS A 17 2.64 9.18 13.11
C HIS A 17 2.38 9.11 14.63
N PRO A 18 1.13 9.21 15.12
CA PRO A 18 0.83 9.26 16.55
C PRO A 18 1.24 8.01 17.35
N LYS A 19 1.48 6.89 16.67
CA LYS A 19 1.82 5.59 17.28
C LYS A 19 3.10 4.96 16.68
N GLY A 20 3.85 5.70 15.88
CA GLY A 20 5.07 5.24 15.23
C GLY A 20 4.87 4.33 14.00
N VAL A 21 6.00 3.87 13.45
CA VAL A 21 6.09 3.29 12.09
C VAL A 21 5.27 2.02 11.91
N GLN A 22 5.29 1.09 12.87
CA GLN A 22 4.56 -0.17 12.73
C GLN A 22 3.04 0.07 12.60
N GLN A 23 2.50 0.98 13.41
CA GLN A 23 1.08 1.32 13.34
C GLN A 23 0.76 2.07 12.04
N ALA A 24 1.69 2.87 11.50
CA ALA A 24 1.53 3.54 10.21
C ALA A 24 1.25 2.53 9.06
N TYR A 25 2.00 1.43 9.01
CA TYR A 25 1.74 0.34 8.05
C TYR A 25 0.37 -0.34 8.28
N THR A 26 -0.02 -0.52 9.53
CA THR A 26 -1.34 -1.07 9.88
C THR A 26 -2.47 -0.14 9.43
N ASP A 27 -2.34 1.17 9.63
CA ASP A 27 -3.36 2.17 9.29
C ASP A 27 -3.50 2.34 7.77
N ILE A 28 -2.40 2.30 7.03
CA ILE A 28 -2.42 2.22 5.56
C ILE A 28 -3.12 0.94 5.10
N GLY A 29 -2.74 -0.21 5.66
CA GLY A 29 -3.35 -1.49 5.30
C GLY A 29 -4.85 -1.52 5.58
N ALA A 30 -5.29 -1.02 6.73
CA ALA A 30 -6.70 -0.91 7.08
C ALA A 30 -7.45 0.05 6.15
N THR A 31 -6.79 1.12 5.70
CA THR A 31 -7.38 2.07 4.74
C THR A 31 -7.56 1.43 3.37
N LEU A 32 -6.52 0.75 2.87
CA LEU A 32 -6.54 0.05 1.57
C LEU A 32 -7.54 -1.12 1.55
N ALA A 33 -7.68 -1.84 2.66
CA ALA A 33 -8.62 -2.95 2.78
C ALA A 33 -10.08 -2.54 2.54
N LYS A 34 -10.47 -1.30 2.88
CA LYS A 34 -11.83 -0.76 2.62
C LYS A 34 -12.17 -0.71 1.13
N PHE A 35 -11.15 -0.70 0.26
CA PHE A 35 -11.28 -0.66 -1.20
C PHE A 35 -10.94 -2.01 -1.85
N GLY A 36 -10.79 -3.08 -1.06
CA GLY A 36 -10.46 -4.42 -1.55
C GLY A 36 -9.00 -4.65 -1.90
N PHE A 37 -8.10 -3.72 -1.57
CA PHE A 37 -6.66 -3.95 -1.71
C PHE A 37 -6.14 -4.78 -0.54
N VAL A 38 -5.63 -5.98 -0.84
CA VAL A 38 -5.11 -6.93 0.14
C VAL A 38 -3.59 -6.95 0.08
N ARG A 39 -2.94 -7.06 1.25
CA ARG A 39 -1.48 -7.12 1.35
C ARG A 39 -0.96 -8.45 0.80
N THR A 40 -0.02 -8.39 -0.15
CA THR A 40 0.56 -9.57 -0.80
C THR A 40 1.97 -9.84 -0.30
N GLN A 41 2.83 -8.82 -0.29
CA GLN A 41 4.20 -8.93 0.21
C GLN A 41 4.72 -7.55 0.63
N GLY A 42 5.35 -7.45 1.80
CA GLY A 42 5.95 -6.18 2.24
C GLY A 42 4.93 -5.03 2.22
N SER A 43 5.22 -3.98 1.46
CA SER A 43 4.36 -2.81 1.23
C SER A 43 3.53 -2.89 -0.06
N LEU A 44 3.44 -4.07 -0.68
CA LEU A 44 2.66 -4.33 -1.89
C LEU A 44 1.26 -4.82 -1.54
N TYR A 45 0.26 -4.13 -2.10
CA TYR A 45 -1.14 -4.44 -1.95
C TYR A 45 -1.78 -4.64 -3.33
N THR A 46 -2.50 -5.73 -3.53
CA THR A 46 -3.14 -6.05 -4.81
C THR A 46 -4.65 -6.08 -4.70
N ASN A 47 -5.34 -5.74 -5.79
CA ASN A 47 -6.78 -5.86 -5.93
C ASN A 47 -7.11 -6.44 -7.31
N THR A 48 -7.90 -7.50 -7.34
CA THR A 48 -8.35 -8.14 -8.59
C THR A 48 -9.40 -7.32 -9.33
N ASN A 49 -10.08 -6.40 -8.65
CA ASN A 49 -10.95 -5.40 -9.28
C ASN A 49 -10.11 -4.38 -10.06
N GLU A 50 -10.33 -4.31 -11.38
CA GLU A 50 -9.65 -3.36 -12.28
C GLU A 50 -10.41 -2.04 -12.49
N ASP A 51 -11.36 -1.72 -11.62
CA ASP A 51 -12.01 -0.42 -11.60
C ASP A 51 -11.04 0.69 -11.16
N MET A 52 -10.70 1.57 -12.11
CA MET A 52 -9.83 2.72 -11.89
C MET A 52 -10.45 3.74 -10.92
N ALA A 53 -11.77 3.85 -10.86
CA ALA A 53 -12.44 4.74 -9.92
C ALA A 53 -12.21 4.27 -8.47
N ASN A 54 -12.33 2.96 -8.21
CA ASN A 54 -12.02 2.37 -6.91
C ASN A 54 -10.54 2.59 -6.51
N LEU A 55 -9.60 2.44 -7.44
CA LEU A 55 -8.18 2.78 -7.19
C LEU A 55 -8.01 4.25 -6.79
N PHE A 56 -8.66 5.17 -7.49
CA PHE A 56 -8.56 6.60 -7.18
C PHE A 56 -9.19 6.95 -5.82
N GLN A 57 -10.31 6.30 -5.46
CA GLN A 57 -10.91 6.44 -4.14
C GLN A 57 -9.98 5.95 -3.02
N ALA A 58 -9.26 4.84 -3.24
CA ALA A 58 -8.25 4.37 -2.29
C ALA A 58 -7.12 5.39 -2.09
N MET A 59 -6.63 6.02 -3.16
CA MET A 59 -5.62 7.09 -3.07
C MET A 59 -6.13 8.32 -2.33
N ASN A 60 -7.38 8.73 -2.59
CA ASN A 60 -8.00 9.84 -1.87
C ASN A 60 -8.15 9.53 -0.37
N ALA A 61 -8.52 8.29 -0.01
CA ALA A 61 -8.63 7.87 1.37
C ALA A 61 -7.27 7.86 2.09
N LEU A 62 -6.22 7.37 1.42
CA LEU A 62 -4.85 7.46 1.95
C LEU A 62 -4.45 8.91 2.20
N LYS A 63 -4.73 9.81 1.25
CA LYS A 63 -4.45 11.25 1.38
C LYS A 63 -5.14 11.91 2.59
N GLN A 64 -6.22 11.33 3.12
CA GLN A 64 -6.89 11.84 4.33
C GLN A 64 -6.16 11.48 5.64
N LEU A 65 -5.18 10.59 5.61
CA LEU A 65 -4.34 10.30 6.77
C LEU A 65 -3.42 11.49 7.02
N GLU A 66 -3.63 12.24 8.10
CA GLU A 66 -2.96 13.54 8.36
C GLU A 66 -1.43 13.48 8.29
N TRP A 67 -0.84 12.35 8.67
CA TRP A 67 0.60 12.13 8.73
C TRP A 67 1.23 11.67 7.40
N ILE A 68 0.42 11.20 6.43
CA ILE A 68 0.91 10.45 5.27
C ILE A 68 1.77 11.31 4.35
N SER A 69 1.40 12.58 4.16
CA SER A 69 2.07 13.50 3.24
C SER A 69 3.49 13.84 3.69
N GLN A 70 3.74 13.78 5.00
CA GLN A 70 5.05 14.04 5.60
C GLN A 70 5.88 12.76 5.74
N SER A 71 5.25 11.59 5.59
CA SER A 71 5.89 10.30 5.85
C SER A 71 6.14 9.48 4.59
N VAL A 72 5.39 9.72 3.51
CA VAL A 72 5.51 8.96 2.26
C VAL A 72 6.74 9.40 1.48
N ARG A 73 7.62 8.45 1.16
CA ARG A 73 8.78 8.67 0.29
C ARG A 73 8.39 8.51 -1.18
N ASP A 74 7.68 7.43 -1.48
CA ASP A 74 7.19 7.12 -2.82
C ASP A 74 5.91 6.29 -2.70
N ILE A 75 4.98 6.47 -3.64
CA ILE A 75 3.77 5.67 -3.76
C ILE A 75 3.38 5.56 -5.23
N ARG A 76 3.14 4.33 -5.71
CA ARG A 76 2.81 4.05 -7.10
C ARG A 76 1.70 3.02 -7.20
N ALA A 77 0.91 3.15 -8.26
CA ALA A 77 -0.05 2.13 -8.66
C ALA A 77 0.33 1.55 -10.02
N PHE A 78 0.07 0.26 -10.21
CA PHE A 78 0.40 -0.48 -11.42
C PHE A 78 -0.80 -1.31 -11.85
N ARG A 79 -1.04 -1.41 -13.15
CA ARG A 79 -1.83 -2.50 -13.71
C ARG A 79 -0.90 -3.69 -13.91
N ILE A 80 -1.23 -4.80 -13.28
CA ILE A 80 -0.53 -6.06 -13.44
C ILE A 80 -1.35 -6.92 -14.40
N GLU A 81 -0.79 -7.13 -15.59
CA GLU A 81 -1.36 -7.98 -16.63
C GLU A 81 -1.06 -9.47 -16.37
N GLN A 82 0.09 -9.78 -15.76
CA GLN A 82 0.53 -11.15 -15.46
C GLN A 82 1.17 -11.22 -14.08
N TRP A 83 0.85 -12.28 -13.33
CA TRP A 83 1.41 -12.55 -12.01
C TRP A 83 1.88 -14.01 -11.93
N SER A 84 3.12 -14.22 -11.50
CA SER A 84 3.72 -15.54 -11.36
C SER A 84 4.45 -15.64 -10.03
N ASP A 85 4.16 -16.69 -9.26
CA ASP A 85 4.83 -16.97 -7.99
C ASP A 85 5.99 -17.96 -8.25
N PHE A 86 7.21 -17.52 -7.98
CA PHE A 86 8.44 -18.32 -8.14
C PHE A 86 8.96 -18.91 -6.83
N THR A 87 8.19 -18.83 -5.73
CA THR A 87 8.66 -19.26 -4.39
C THR A 87 9.12 -20.71 -4.39
N ASP A 88 8.33 -21.63 -4.94
CA ASP A 88 8.69 -23.05 -4.98
C ASP A 88 9.81 -23.35 -5.98
N PHE A 89 9.91 -22.57 -7.06
CA PHE A 89 11.01 -22.68 -8.02
C PHE A 89 12.36 -22.32 -7.39
N ILE A 90 12.40 -21.33 -6.49
CA ILE A 90 13.63 -20.87 -5.82
C ILE A 90 14.01 -21.75 -4.61
N ARG A 91 13.03 -22.39 -3.94
CA ARG A 91 13.28 -23.25 -2.77
C ARG A 91 13.81 -24.65 -3.12
N ASN A 92 13.65 -25.08 -4.37
CA ASN A 92 14.17 -26.34 -4.90
C ASN A 92 15.60 -26.22 -5.41
#